data_AF-A0A4Q3SNR7-F1
#
_entry.id   AF-A0A4Q3SNR7-F1
#
_cell.length_a   1.000
_cell.length_b   1.000
_cell.length_c   1.000
_cell.angle_alpha   90.00
_cell.angle_beta   90.00
_cell.angle_gamma   90.00
#
_symmetry.space_group_name_H-M   'P 1'
#
loop_
_entity.id
_entity.type
_entity.pdbx_description
1 polymer ?
#
loop_
_entity_poly.entity_id
_entity_poly.type
_entity_poly.pdbx_seq_one_letter_code
_entity_poly.pdbx_strand_id
1 'polypeptide(L)'
;MKKLFSSKYWWLYLLIVLIGVNYLASQFHYRVDLTEEKRYTLSEPTKKLLRGLNDQVAITFFLEGEMPAPFKNLSNEAKELLQEFRELGKGNIVLKFSKPGAGLDDTARINYINYISDSLGLKPTNVQVQQGAGEAQEERLVYPGAVISYQDNDIAVNLLEGQSMTGGYQTLNNAEALLEYRFANAIQKLTTDKVPVIGYLLGNGELYNYNVFDLVERTLKPRYGFGFVPVDSVPVIPKDFDAIMIVKPTKAFSDDQKIKIDQYVMHGGK
;
A
#
# COMPACT_ATOMS: atom_id res chain seq x y z
N MET A 1 -29.29 -34.43 25.62
CA MET A 1 -29.16 -34.37 24.14
C MET A 1 -29.83 -35.53 23.40
N LYS A 2 -29.67 -36.81 23.81
CA LYS A 2 -30.30 -37.97 23.10
C LYS A 2 -31.85 -37.97 23.01
N LYS A 3 -32.58 -37.25 23.89
CA LYS A 3 -34.05 -37.13 23.84
C LYS A 3 -34.58 -36.00 22.94
N LEU A 4 -33.74 -35.04 22.54
CA LEU A 4 -34.15 -33.92 21.68
C LEU A 4 -34.27 -34.35 20.21
N PHE A 5 -33.38 -35.23 19.76
CA PHE A 5 -33.35 -35.76 18.39
C PHE A 5 -34.29 -36.95 18.17
N SER A 6 -34.95 -37.48 19.21
CA SER A 6 -35.91 -38.60 19.08
C SER A 6 -37.37 -38.14 19.00
N SER A 7 -37.64 -36.83 19.03
CA SER A 7 -38.99 -36.25 18.97
C SER A 7 -39.36 -35.90 17.54
N LYS A 8 -40.61 -36.18 17.12
CA LYS A 8 -41.14 -35.85 15.78
C LYS A 8 -41.05 -34.35 15.44
N TYR A 9 -40.92 -33.50 16.46
CA TYR A 9 -40.85 -32.04 16.35
C TYR A 9 -39.44 -31.46 16.50
N TRP A 10 -38.39 -32.30 16.47
CA TRP A 10 -37.00 -31.84 16.61
C TRP A 10 -36.61 -30.77 15.57
N TRP A 11 -37.22 -30.82 14.38
CA TRP A 11 -37.01 -29.87 13.29
C TRP A 11 -37.46 -28.44 13.63
N LEU A 12 -38.48 -28.26 14.50
CA LEU A 12 -38.93 -26.93 14.95
C LEU A 12 -37.87 -26.26 15.83
N TYR A 13 -37.22 -27.03 16.71
CA TYR A 13 -36.12 -26.52 17.53
C TYR A 13 -34.91 -26.13 16.66
N LEU A 14 -34.59 -26.93 15.64
CA LEU A 14 -33.57 -26.58 14.65
C LEU A 14 -33.91 -25.28 13.91
N LEU A 15 -35.17 -25.11 13.50
CA LEU A 15 -35.63 -23.90 12.81
C LEU A 15 -35.48 -22.67 13.71
N ILE A 16 -35.87 -22.76 14.98
CA ILE A 16 -35.73 -21.67 15.96
C ILE A 16 -34.27 -21.30 16.17
N VAL A 17 -33.38 -22.29 16.30
CA VAL A 17 -31.94 -22.05 16.42
C VAL A 17 -31.38 -21.42 15.15
N LEU A 18 -31.78 -21.90 13.96
CA LEU A 18 -31.34 -21.33 12.68
C LEU A 18 -31.76 -19.86 12.55
N ILE A 19 -33.01 -19.53 12.87
CA ILE A 19 -33.52 -18.16 12.85
C ILE A 19 -32.77 -17.30 13.86
N GLY A 20 -32.53 -17.80 15.08
CA GLY A 20 -31.76 -17.09 16.11
C GLY A 20 -30.32 -16.82 15.70
N VAL A 21 -29.65 -17.80 15.11
CA VAL A 21 -28.28 -17.66 14.58
C VAL A 21 -28.25 -16.67 13.41
N ASN A 22 -29.22 -16.73 12.50
CA ASN A 22 -29.28 -15.81 11.36
C ASN A 22 -29.57 -14.37 11.82
N TYR A 23 -30.47 -14.19 12.79
CA TYR A 23 -30.73 -12.90 13.42
C TYR A 23 -29.48 -12.35 14.10
N LEU A 24 -28.78 -13.15 14.93
CA LEU A 24 -27.53 -12.73 15.57
C LEU A 24 -26.42 -12.43 14.55
N ALA A 25 -26.29 -13.25 13.50
CA ALA A 25 -25.34 -13.02 12.41
C ALA A 25 -25.64 -11.75 11.61
N SER A 26 -26.93 -11.39 11.45
CA SER A 26 -27.33 -10.12 10.82
C SER A 26 -27.07 -8.90 11.69
N GLN A 27 -27.00 -9.06 13.02
CA GLN A 27 -26.64 -7.98 13.94
C GLN A 27 -25.12 -7.84 14.10
N PHE A 28 -24.38 -8.95 14.07
CA PHE A 28 -22.93 -8.97 14.17
C PHE A 28 -22.28 -9.34 12.83
N HIS A 29 -21.93 -8.31 12.05
CA HIS A 29 -21.19 -8.44 10.80
C HIS A 29 -19.71 -8.77 11.07
N TYR A 30 -19.42 -9.98 11.54
CA TYR A 30 -18.06 -10.46 11.70
C TYR A 30 -17.70 -11.34 10.50
N ARG A 31 -16.97 -10.78 9.53
CA ARG A 31 -16.47 -11.53 8.36
C ARG A 31 -15.19 -12.24 8.77
N VAL A 32 -15.25 -13.56 8.89
CA VAL A 32 -14.06 -14.39 9.11
C VAL A 32 -13.53 -14.81 7.75
N ASP A 33 -12.32 -14.38 7.43
CA ASP A 33 -11.60 -14.88 6.27
C ASP A 33 -11.04 -16.29 6.56
N LEU A 34 -11.57 -17.28 5.85
CA LEU A 34 -11.19 -18.69 5.96
C LEU A 34 -10.11 -19.09 4.94
N THR A 35 -9.58 -18.14 4.16
CA THR A 35 -8.44 -18.43 3.29
C THR A 35 -7.18 -18.64 4.11
N GLU A 36 -6.34 -19.57 3.64
CA GLU A 36 -5.09 -19.97 4.29
C GLU A 36 -4.14 -18.79 4.53
N GLU A 37 -4.22 -17.76 3.69
CA GLU A 37 -3.37 -16.56 3.74
C GLU A 37 -4.10 -15.31 4.28
N LYS A 38 -5.38 -15.41 4.67
CA LYS A 38 -6.23 -14.25 5.01
C LYS A 38 -6.23 -13.14 3.95
N ARG A 39 -6.33 -13.52 2.67
CA ARG A 39 -6.22 -12.60 1.51
C ARG A 39 -7.27 -11.49 1.47
N TYR A 40 -8.36 -11.65 2.21
CA TYR A 40 -9.50 -10.73 2.28
C TYR A 40 -9.58 -10.03 3.65
N THR A 41 -8.50 -10.04 4.44
CA THR A 41 -8.40 -9.28 5.69
C THR A 41 -7.16 -8.40 5.65
N LEU A 42 -7.31 -7.13 6.01
CA LEU A 42 -6.17 -6.23 6.13
C LEU A 42 -5.12 -6.75 7.11
N SER A 43 -3.86 -6.56 6.73
CA SER A 43 -2.73 -6.86 7.59
C SER A 43 -2.71 -5.96 8.83
N GLU A 44 -2.14 -6.47 9.93
CA GLU A 44 -2.01 -5.68 11.17
C GLU A 44 -1.21 -4.37 11.01
N PRO A 45 -0.12 -4.32 10.21
CA PRO A 45 0.54 -3.05 9.90
C PRO A 45 -0.39 -2.04 9.23
N THR A 46 -1.19 -2.46 8.24
CA THR A 46 -2.15 -1.58 7.57
C THR A 46 -3.22 -1.09 8.53
N LYS A 47 -3.78 -1.96 9.38
CA LYS A 47 -4.76 -1.55 10.41
C LYS A 47 -4.17 -0.51 11.37
N LYS A 48 -2.92 -0.68 11.80
CA LYS A 48 -2.23 0.29 12.66
C LYS A 48 -2.02 1.62 11.97
N LEU A 49 -1.57 1.60 10.71
CA LEU A 49 -1.40 2.80 9.89
C LEU A 49 -2.70 3.59 9.79
N LEU A 50 -3.79 2.93 9.37
CA LEU A 50 -5.08 3.60 9.13
C LEU A 50 -5.71 4.15 10.41
N ARG A 51 -5.56 3.44 11.54
CA ARG A 51 -6.05 3.91 12.85
C ARG A 51 -5.20 5.05 13.44
N GLY A 52 -3.94 5.17 13.00
CA GLY A 52 -2.98 6.16 13.47
C GLY A 52 -2.95 7.44 12.61
N LEU A 53 -3.83 7.57 11.63
CA LEU A 53 -3.96 8.79 10.83
C LEU A 53 -4.38 9.96 11.73
N ASN A 54 -3.64 11.06 11.66
CA ASN A 54 -3.88 12.26 12.48
C ASN A 54 -4.67 13.34 11.72
N ASP A 55 -4.78 13.23 10.40
CA ASP A 55 -5.47 14.19 9.53
C ASP A 55 -6.11 13.45 8.33
N GLN A 56 -6.89 14.16 7.52
CA GLN A 56 -7.62 13.58 6.39
C GLN A 56 -6.71 13.20 5.23
N VAL A 57 -6.85 11.94 4.81
CA VAL A 57 -6.28 11.35 3.60
C VAL A 57 -7.40 11.26 2.55
N ALA A 58 -7.30 12.03 1.47
CA ALA A 58 -8.26 11.97 0.37
C ALA A 58 -7.75 11.01 -0.72
N ILE A 59 -8.55 10.01 -1.08
CA ILE A 59 -8.22 9.04 -2.13
C ILE A 59 -9.19 9.21 -3.29
N THR A 60 -8.69 9.66 -4.43
CA THR A 60 -9.43 9.74 -5.68
C THR A 60 -9.07 8.56 -6.57
N PHE A 61 -9.97 7.59 -6.70
CA PHE A 61 -9.78 6.37 -7.50
C PHE A 61 -10.42 6.50 -8.88
N PHE A 62 -9.68 6.12 -9.93
CA PHE A 62 -10.03 6.44 -11.32
C PHE A 62 -10.67 5.31 -12.13
N LEU A 63 -10.67 4.07 -11.61
CA LEU A 63 -11.39 2.96 -12.25
C LEU A 63 -12.88 2.99 -11.87
N GLU A 64 -13.58 4.05 -12.29
CA GLU A 64 -15.01 4.29 -12.00
C GLU A 64 -15.89 4.26 -13.27
N GLY A 65 -17.10 3.70 -13.15
CA GLY A 65 -18.03 3.48 -14.26
C GLY A 65 -17.89 2.12 -14.95
N GLU A 66 -18.39 2.02 -16.19
CA GLU A 66 -18.33 0.79 -17.00
C GLU A 66 -16.90 0.47 -17.43
N MET A 67 -16.23 -0.38 -16.66
CA MET A 67 -14.90 -0.88 -17.00
C MET A 67 -14.96 -1.99 -18.05
N PRO A 68 -13.99 -2.04 -18.99
CA PRO A 68 -13.77 -3.21 -19.82
C PRO A 68 -13.66 -4.48 -18.97
N ALA A 69 -14.10 -5.62 -19.52
CA ALA A 69 -14.11 -6.90 -18.79
C ALA A 69 -12.81 -7.23 -18.04
N PRO A 70 -11.60 -6.98 -18.58
CA PRO A 70 -10.35 -7.22 -17.85
C PRO A 70 -10.24 -6.40 -16.56
N PHE A 71 -10.63 -5.12 -16.56
CA PHE A 71 -10.45 -4.21 -15.43
C PHE A 71 -11.59 -4.24 -14.41
N LYS A 72 -12.69 -4.94 -14.71
CA LYS A 72 -13.88 -4.96 -13.85
C LYS A 72 -13.59 -5.58 -12.48
N ASN A 73 -12.87 -6.70 -12.44
CA ASN A 73 -12.52 -7.36 -11.18
C ASN A 73 -11.56 -6.49 -10.35
N LEU A 74 -10.44 -6.07 -10.92
CA LEU A 74 -9.49 -5.16 -10.28
C LEU A 74 -10.16 -3.88 -9.73
N SER A 75 -11.09 -3.28 -10.48
CA SER A 75 -11.86 -2.12 -10.04
C SER A 75 -12.72 -2.43 -8.82
N ASN A 76 -13.45 -3.55 -8.83
CA ASN A 76 -14.31 -3.96 -7.72
C ASN A 76 -13.49 -4.28 -6.47
N GLU A 77 -12.43 -5.09 -6.60
CA GLU A 77 -11.55 -5.45 -5.48
C GLU A 77 -10.89 -4.21 -4.86
N ALA A 78 -10.39 -3.28 -5.69
CA ALA A 78 -9.83 -2.03 -5.21
C ALA A 78 -10.87 -1.15 -4.50
N LYS A 79 -12.10 -1.08 -5.00
CA LYS A 79 -13.18 -0.34 -4.34
C LYS A 79 -13.51 -0.96 -2.99
N GLU A 80 -13.69 -2.28 -2.91
CA GLU A 80 -13.97 -2.99 -1.67
C GLU A 80 -12.85 -2.76 -0.63
N LEU A 81 -11.59 -2.89 -1.04
CA LEU A 81 -10.44 -2.59 -0.18
C LEU A 81 -10.46 -1.15 0.34
N LEU A 82 -10.69 -0.17 -0.54
CA LEU A 82 -10.72 1.23 -0.16
C LEU A 82 -11.88 1.54 0.79
N GLN A 83 -13.02 0.87 0.64
CA GLN A 83 -14.13 0.94 1.60
C GLN A 83 -13.69 0.45 2.98
N GLU A 84 -13.01 -0.69 3.07
CA GLU A 84 -12.47 -1.22 4.32
C GLU A 84 -11.46 -0.26 4.96
N PHE A 85 -10.60 0.36 4.13
CA PHE A 85 -9.68 1.41 4.60
C PHE A 85 -10.47 2.54 5.26
N ARG A 86 -11.51 3.06 4.59
CA ARG A 86 -12.35 4.14 5.11
C ARG A 86 -13.04 3.78 6.42
N GLU A 87 -13.55 2.57 6.54
CA GLU A 87 -14.18 2.07 7.77
C GLU A 87 -13.19 2.05 8.95
N LEU A 88 -11.94 1.61 8.71
CA LEU A 88 -10.91 1.58 9.74
C LEU A 88 -10.30 2.94 10.07
N GLY A 89 -10.20 3.85 9.09
CA GLY A 89 -9.64 5.18 9.23
C GLY A 89 -10.51 6.16 10.02
N LYS A 90 -11.70 5.76 10.48
CA LYS A 90 -12.59 6.53 11.38
C LYS A 90 -12.82 7.99 10.97
N GLY A 91 -13.06 8.23 9.68
CA GLY A 91 -13.34 9.57 9.14
C GLY A 91 -12.12 10.33 8.63
N ASN A 92 -10.91 9.84 8.89
CA ASN A 92 -9.67 10.40 8.33
C ASN A 92 -9.38 9.90 6.91
N ILE A 93 -10.32 9.17 6.28
CA ILE A 93 -10.20 8.73 4.89
C ILE A 93 -11.44 9.18 4.13
N VAL A 94 -11.20 9.99 3.10
CA VAL A 94 -12.24 10.51 2.20
C VAL A 94 -12.06 9.84 0.85
N LEU A 95 -13.07 9.10 0.40
CA LEU A 95 -13.02 8.40 -0.89
C LEU A 95 -13.81 9.16 -1.95
N LYS A 96 -13.21 9.32 -3.13
CA LYS A 96 -13.86 9.81 -4.34
C LYS A 96 -13.63 8.81 -5.48
N PHE A 97 -14.70 8.43 -6.16
CA PHE A 97 -14.63 7.60 -7.36
C PHE A 97 -15.03 8.46 -8.56
N SER A 98 -14.12 8.65 -9.50
CA SER A 98 -14.40 9.51 -10.67
C SER A 98 -13.37 9.29 -11.76
N LYS A 99 -13.70 9.59 -13.03
CA LYS A 99 -12.69 9.72 -14.08
C LYS A 99 -11.74 10.90 -13.80
N PRO A 100 -10.48 10.87 -14.28
CA PRO A 100 -9.58 12.00 -14.15
C PRO A 100 -10.18 13.31 -14.68
N GLY A 101 -10.17 14.34 -13.85
CA GLY A 101 -10.70 15.67 -14.18
C GLY A 101 -12.22 15.73 -14.38
N ALA A 102 -12.98 14.74 -13.92
CA ALA A 102 -14.44 14.81 -13.95
C ALA A 102 -14.95 16.00 -13.11
N GLY A 103 -15.82 16.81 -13.71
CA GLY A 103 -16.37 18.02 -13.11
C GLY A 103 -15.49 19.27 -13.24
N LEU A 104 -14.32 19.17 -13.90
CA LEU A 104 -13.47 20.31 -14.23
C LEU A 104 -13.81 20.86 -15.63
N ASP A 105 -13.57 22.16 -15.84
CA ASP A 105 -13.56 22.75 -17.17
C ASP A 105 -12.44 22.15 -18.05
N ASP A 106 -12.49 22.42 -19.36
CA ASP A 106 -11.56 21.80 -20.32
C ASP A 106 -10.08 22.11 -20.02
N THR A 107 -9.75 23.34 -19.64
CA THR A 107 -8.37 23.76 -19.35
C THR A 107 -7.89 23.13 -18.04
N ALA A 108 -8.70 23.20 -16.98
CA ALA A 108 -8.41 22.59 -15.70
C ALA A 108 -8.30 21.05 -15.80
N ARG A 109 -9.15 20.41 -16.61
CA ARG A 109 -9.10 18.97 -16.89
C ARG A 109 -7.77 18.57 -17.53
N ILE A 110 -7.32 19.30 -18.56
CA ILE A 110 -6.04 19.02 -19.24
C ILE A 110 -4.88 19.19 -18.26
N ASN A 111 -4.85 20.29 -17.49
CA ASN A 111 -3.80 20.54 -16.52
C ASN A 111 -3.75 19.45 -15.44
N TYR A 112 -4.91 19.01 -14.96
CA TYR A 112 -5.00 17.92 -13.97
C TYR A 112 -4.50 16.59 -14.55
N ILE A 113 -4.88 16.25 -15.78
CA ILE A 113 -4.40 15.04 -16.46
C ILE A 113 -2.87 15.06 -16.63
N ASN A 114 -2.31 16.20 -17.05
CA ASN A 114 -0.86 16.35 -17.19
C ASN A 114 -0.17 16.24 -15.83
N TYR A 115 -0.72 16.86 -14.78
CA TYR A 115 -0.18 16.76 -13.43
C TYR A 115 -0.11 15.31 -12.95
N ILE A 116 -1.23 14.57 -13.00
CA ILE A 116 -1.23 13.17 -12.52
C ILE A 116 -0.36 12.26 -13.40
N SER A 117 -0.25 12.53 -14.70
CA SER A 117 0.49 11.67 -15.64
C SER A 117 2.00 11.94 -15.60
N ASP A 118 2.39 13.23 -15.64
CA ASP A 118 3.78 13.64 -15.81
C ASP A 118 4.48 13.88 -14.47
N SER A 119 3.77 14.46 -13.50
CA SER A 119 4.35 14.78 -12.18
C SER A 119 4.21 13.62 -11.21
N LEU A 120 3.04 12.96 -11.18
CA LEU A 120 2.80 11.83 -10.28
C LEU A 120 3.05 10.46 -10.94
N GLY A 121 3.24 10.40 -12.26
CA GLY A 121 3.58 9.17 -12.98
C GLY A 121 2.41 8.22 -13.26
N LEU A 122 1.16 8.65 -13.06
CA LEU A 122 -0.03 7.84 -13.34
C LEU A 122 -0.44 7.91 -14.80
N LYS A 123 0.15 7.02 -15.61
CA LYS A 123 -0.10 6.98 -17.06
C LYS A 123 -1.37 6.18 -17.41
N PRO A 124 -2.10 6.59 -18.46
CA PRO A 124 -3.22 5.80 -18.95
C PRO A 124 -2.75 4.54 -19.68
N THR A 125 -3.66 3.58 -19.80
CA THR A 125 -3.52 2.34 -20.57
C THR A 125 -4.66 2.25 -21.58
N ASN A 126 -4.33 1.89 -22.82
CA ASN A 126 -5.32 1.59 -23.85
C ASN A 126 -5.87 0.18 -23.64
N VAL A 127 -7.20 0.06 -23.64
CA VAL A 127 -7.90 -1.21 -23.54
C VAL A 127 -8.80 -1.36 -24.76
N GLN A 128 -8.64 -2.45 -25.49
CA GLN A 128 -9.53 -2.81 -26.59
C GLN A 128 -10.79 -3.46 -26.01
N VAL A 129 -11.94 -2.86 -26.31
CA VAL A 129 -13.25 -3.38 -25.92
C VAL A 129 -13.93 -3.91 -27.18
N GLN A 130 -14.31 -5.18 -27.15
CA GLN A 130 -15.15 -5.78 -28.18
C GLN A 130 -16.57 -5.82 -27.65
N GLN A 131 -17.44 -4.96 -28.19
CA GLN A 131 -18.81 -4.77 -27.71
C GLN A 131 -19.76 -5.93 -28.13
N GLY A 132 -19.39 -6.71 -29.15
CA GLY A 132 -20.12 -7.89 -29.60
C GLY A 132 -19.37 -8.69 -30.67
N ALA A 133 -19.86 -9.90 -30.98
CA ALA A 133 -19.30 -10.72 -32.07
C ALA A 133 -19.57 -10.04 -33.42
N GLY A 134 -18.51 -9.55 -34.07
CA GLY A 134 -18.58 -8.85 -35.36
C GLY A 134 -18.60 -7.32 -35.28
N GLU A 135 -18.55 -6.74 -34.07
CA GLU A 135 -18.44 -5.28 -33.89
C GLU A 135 -16.99 -4.82 -33.89
N ALA A 136 -16.77 -3.58 -34.33
CA ALA A 136 -15.45 -2.95 -34.36
C ALA A 136 -14.89 -2.85 -32.94
N GLN A 137 -13.59 -3.14 -32.78
CA GLN A 137 -12.89 -2.92 -31.52
C GLN A 137 -12.81 -1.41 -31.23
N GLU A 138 -13.33 -1.01 -30.08
CA GLU A 138 -13.21 0.36 -29.57
C GLU A 138 -12.03 0.44 -28.61
N GLU A 139 -11.09 1.37 -28.83
CA GLU A 139 -10.02 1.64 -27.88
C GLU A 139 -10.50 2.62 -26.81
N ARG A 140 -10.43 2.23 -25.54
CA ARG A 140 -10.74 3.09 -24.40
C ARG A 140 -9.50 3.32 -23.55
N LEU A 141 -9.22 4.59 -23.27
CA LEU A 141 -8.19 5.00 -22.31
C LEU A 141 -8.70 4.79 -20.88
N VAL A 142 -7.91 4.08 -20.07
CA VAL A 142 -8.20 3.79 -18.67
C VAL A 142 -7.03 4.23 -17.81
N TYR A 143 -7.29 4.80 -16.64
CA TYR A 143 -6.26 5.16 -15.66
C TYR A 143 -6.32 4.16 -14.49
N PRO A 144 -5.48 3.11 -14.49
CA PRO A 144 -5.56 2.04 -13.51
C PRO A 144 -4.86 2.43 -12.20
N GLY A 145 -5.50 3.33 -11.45
CA GLY A 145 -4.90 3.86 -10.24
C GLY A 145 -5.75 4.85 -9.47
N ALA A 146 -5.11 5.47 -8.49
CA ALA A 146 -5.65 6.55 -7.68
C ALA A 146 -4.63 7.67 -7.51
N VAL A 147 -5.10 8.84 -7.09
CA VAL A 147 -4.28 9.84 -6.41
C VAL A 147 -4.69 9.86 -4.95
N ILE A 148 -3.70 9.83 -4.07
CA ILE A 148 -3.86 10.04 -2.63
C ILE A 148 -3.30 11.42 -2.32
N SER A 149 -4.06 12.21 -1.59
CA SER A 149 -3.71 13.55 -1.13
C SER A 149 -3.71 13.59 0.39
N TYR A 150 -2.68 14.19 0.97
CA TYR A 150 -2.57 14.44 2.41
C TYR A 150 -1.86 15.79 2.60
N GLN A 151 -2.56 16.73 3.23
CA GLN A 151 -2.12 18.13 3.33
C GLN A 151 -1.82 18.70 1.93
N ASP A 152 -0.61 19.23 1.71
CA ASP A 152 -0.18 19.82 0.44
C ASP A 152 0.51 18.83 -0.51
N ASN A 153 0.55 17.54 -0.16
CA ASN A 153 1.28 16.53 -0.91
C ASN A 153 0.36 15.49 -1.54
N ASP A 154 0.63 15.17 -2.81
CA ASP A 154 -0.05 14.13 -3.55
C ASP A 154 0.92 13.01 -3.93
N ILE A 155 0.42 11.78 -3.97
CA ILE A 155 1.10 10.64 -4.56
C ILE A 155 0.12 9.85 -5.42
N ALA A 156 0.56 9.38 -6.59
CA ALA A 156 -0.23 8.44 -7.36
C ALA A 156 0.04 7.00 -6.94
N VAL A 157 -1.03 6.20 -6.95
CA VAL A 157 -0.97 4.75 -6.86
C VAL A 157 -1.25 4.18 -8.24
N ASN A 158 -0.22 3.69 -8.92
CA ASN A 158 -0.36 2.97 -10.18
C ASN A 158 -0.50 1.45 -9.91
N LEU A 159 -1.66 0.88 -10.24
CA LEU A 159 -1.95 -0.53 -9.98
C LEU A 159 -1.17 -1.47 -10.89
N LEU A 160 -0.76 -1.00 -12.07
CA LEU A 160 -0.03 -1.80 -13.06
C LEU A 160 1.49 -1.56 -13.02
N GLU A 161 2.00 -0.79 -12.07
CA GLU A 161 3.42 -0.46 -11.98
C GLU A 161 4.28 -1.74 -11.84
N GLY A 162 5.33 -1.84 -12.66
CA GLY A 162 6.26 -2.97 -12.65
C GLY A 162 5.69 -4.26 -13.27
N GLN A 163 4.48 -4.22 -13.86
CA GLN A 163 3.92 -5.32 -14.61
C GLN A 163 4.12 -5.13 -16.11
N SER A 164 4.42 -6.22 -16.84
CA SER A 164 4.46 -6.16 -18.29
C SER A 164 3.05 -6.00 -18.85
N MET A 165 2.82 -4.99 -19.70
CA MET A 165 1.55 -4.79 -20.39
C MET A 165 1.21 -5.93 -21.38
N THR A 166 2.17 -6.80 -21.69
CA THR A 166 1.97 -7.98 -22.54
C THR A 166 1.32 -9.17 -21.81
N GLY A 167 1.18 -9.13 -20.48
CA GLY A 167 0.74 -10.25 -19.65
C GLY A 167 -0.79 -10.47 -19.56
N GLY A 168 -1.61 -9.64 -20.23
CA GLY A 168 -3.07 -9.78 -20.25
C GLY A 168 -3.68 -9.90 -18.85
N TYR A 169 -4.50 -10.93 -18.61
CA TYR A 169 -5.16 -11.19 -17.32
C TYR A 169 -4.19 -11.48 -16.16
N GLN A 170 -3.01 -12.04 -16.43
CA GLN A 170 -2.07 -12.43 -15.37
C GLN A 170 -1.46 -11.20 -14.67
N THR A 171 -1.25 -10.12 -15.44
CA THR A 171 -0.86 -8.80 -14.92
C THR A 171 -1.91 -8.24 -13.95
N LEU A 172 -3.20 -8.49 -14.20
CA LEU A 172 -4.29 -7.96 -13.38
C LEU A 172 -4.43 -8.73 -12.07
N ASN A 173 -4.27 -10.06 -12.09
CA ASN A 173 -4.25 -10.86 -10.86
C ASN A 173 -3.08 -10.46 -9.94
N ASN A 174 -1.90 -10.16 -10.51
CA ASN A 174 -0.77 -9.66 -9.73
C ASN A 174 -1.04 -8.25 -9.18
N ALA A 175 -1.73 -7.40 -9.94
CA ALA A 175 -2.14 -6.08 -9.47
C ALA A 175 -3.12 -6.19 -8.30
N GLU A 176 -4.10 -7.09 -8.38
CA GLU A 176 -5.06 -7.40 -7.30
C GLU A 176 -4.34 -7.83 -6.02
N ALA A 177 -3.39 -8.77 -6.12
CA ALA A 177 -2.62 -9.25 -4.97
C ALA A 177 -1.77 -8.17 -4.29
N LEU A 178 -1.43 -7.09 -4.99
CA LEU A 178 -0.60 -5.99 -4.47
C LEU A 178 -1.41 -4.77 -4.03
N LEU A 179 -2.75 -4.79 -4.12
CA LEU A 179 -3.60 -3.64 -3.83
C LEU A 179 -3.35 -3.08 -2.43
N GLU A 180 -3.48 -3.90 -1.39
CA GLU A 180 -3.30 -3.47 0.01
C GLU A 180 -1.94 -2.80 0.20
N TYR A 181 -0.88 -3.50 -0.22
CA TYR A 181 0.49 -3.00 -0.09
C TYR A 181 0.67 -1.66 -0.81
N ARG A 182 0.17 -1.51 -2.03
CA ARG A 182 0.33 -0.28 -2.82
C ARG A 182 -0.35 0.91 -2.17
N PHE A 183 -1.62 0.75 -1.75
CA PHE A 183 -2.35 1.80 -1.07
C PHE A 183 -1.76 2.11 0.31
N ALA A 184 -1.49 1.10 1.13
CA ALA A 184 -0.92 1.29 2.46
C ALA A 184 0.46 1.97 2.40
N ASN A 185 1.33 1.56 1.48
CA ASN A 185 2.65 2.18 1.30
C ASN A 185 2.54 3.64 0.83
N ALA A 186 1.60 3.96 -0.06
CA ALA A 186 1.38 5.33 -0.52
C ALA A 186 0.85 6.24 0.60
N ILE A 187 -0.12 5.76 1.39
CA ILE A 187 -0.60 6.47 2.58
C ILE A 187 0.55 6.66 3.57
N GLN A 188 1.28 5.59 3.89
CA GLN A 188 2.41 5.65 4.81
C GLN A 188 3.45 6.71 4.38
N LYS A 189 3.81 6.75 3.09
CA LYS A 189 4.75 7.74 2.57
C LYS A 189 4.28 9.17 2.77
N LEU A 190 2.99 9.44 2.53
CA LEU A 190 2.41 10.76 2.67
C LEU A 190 2.23 11.20 4.12
N THR A 191 1.92 10.25 5.02
CA THR A 191 1.58 10.55 6.42
C THR A 191 2.78 10.41 7.36
N THR A 192 3.97 10.13 6.84
CA THR A 192 5.19 10.00 7.64
C THR A 192 5.84 11.38 7.78
N ASP A 193 5.78 11.96 8.98
CA ASP A 193 6.31 13.30 9.28
C ASP A 193 7.84 13.42 9.13
N LYS A 194 8.56 12.31 9.38
CA LYS A 194 10.03 12.26 9.29
C LYS A 194 10.44 11.07 8.44
N VAL A 195 11.12 11.33 7.33
CA VAL A 195 11.77 10.27 6.54
C VAL A 195 12.89 9.67 7.40
N PRO A 196 12.81 8.38 7.77
CA PRO A 196 13.83 7.76 8.60
C PRO A 196 15.18 7.75 7.87
N VAL A 197 16.26 8.09 8.57
CA VAL A 197 17.61 8.22 7.99
C VAL A 197 18.47 7.03 8.40
N ILE A 198 19.03 6.33 7.42
CA ILE A 198 19.94 5.20 7.63
C ILE A 198 21.38 5.68 7.43
N GLY A 199 22.22 5.45 8.43
CA GLY A 199 23.67 5.69 8.32
C GLY A 199 24.39 4.39 7.96
N TYR A 200 25.31 4.44 7.00
CA TYR A 200 26.16 3.31 6.64
C TYR A 200 27.54 3.49 7.25
N LEU A 201 27.90 2.63 8.19
CA LEU A 201 29.16 2.74 8.91
C LEU A 201 30.34 2.38 7.98
N LEU A 202 31.39 3.20 8.02
CA LEU A 202 32.65 2.98 7.33
C LEU A 202 33.81 3.12 8.32
N GLY A 203 34.83 2.27 8.17
CA GLY A 203 36.10 2.39 8.91
C GLY A 203 36.71 1.04 9.25
N ASN A 204 35.91 -0.02 9.25
CA ASN A 204 36.31 -1.37 9.63
C ASN A 204 36.29 -2.33 8.44
N GLY A 205 36.47 -1.80 7.24
CA GLY A 205 36.57 -2.57 6.01
C GLY A 205 35.23 -3.11 5.52
N GLU A 206 34.15 -2.39 5.80
CA GLU A 206 32.84 -2.55 5.18
C GLU A 206 32.92 -2.36 3.66
N LEU A 207 31.95 -2.93 2.94
CA LEU A 207 31.92 -2.85 1.48
C LEU A 207 31.61 -1.41 1.03
N TYR A 208 32.50 -0.82 0.25
CA TYR A 208 32.25 0.48 -0.38
C TYR A 208 32.49 0.35 -1.89
N ASN A 209 31.50 -0.20 -2.59
CA ASN A 209 31.59 -0.50 -4.02
C ASN A 209 30.29 -0.13 -4.76
N TYR A 210 30.31 -0.30 -6.08
CA TYR A 210 29.17 0.02 -6.93
C TYR A 210 27.88 -0.71 -6.55
N ASN A 211 27.97 -1.96 -6.08
CA ASN A 211 26.78 -2.72 -5.69
C ASN A 211 26.13 -2.14 -4.43
N VAL A 212 26.92 -1.65 -3.48
CA VAL A 212 26.41 -0.94 -2.30
C VAL A 212 25.79 0.39 -2.73
N PHE A 213 26.42 1.11 -3.67
CA PHE A 213 25.84 2.34 -4.21
C PHE A 213 24.50 2.10 -4.93
N ASP A 214 24.40 1.06 -5.78
CA ASP A 214 23.16 0.69 -6.46
C ASP A 214 22.04 0.32 -5.48
N LEU A 215 22.36 -0.47 -4.44
CA LEU A 215 21.42 -0.77 -3.35
C LEU A 215 20.91 0.51 -2.69
N VAL A 216 21.82 1.42 -2.36
CA VAL A 216 21.48 2.69 -1.70
C VAL A 216 20.58 3.53 -2.58
N GLU A 217 20.97 3.78 -3.83
CA GLU A 217 20.24 4.67 -4.75
C GLU A 217 18.87 4.09 -5.13
N ARG A 218 18.78 2.79 -5.40
CA ARG A 218 17.59 2.19 -6.00
C ARG A 218 16.64 1.57 -5.00
N THR A 219 17.12 1.19 -3.81
CA THR A 219 16.33 0.48 -2.81
C THR A 219 16.08 1.30 -1.55
N LEU A 220 17.11 1.97 -1.02
CA LEU A 220 17.01 2.69 0.25
C LEU A 220 16.49 4.12 0.07
N LYS A 221 17.13 4.93 -0.77
CA LYS A 221 16.76 6.34 -0.99
C LYS A 221 15.30 6.61 -1.37
N PRO A 222 14.59 5.71 -2.08
CA PRO A 222 13.16 5.90 -2.34
C PRO A 222 12.24 5.88 -1.10
N ARG A 223 12.76 5.48 0.07
CA ARG A 223 11.99 5.35 1.32
C ARG A 223 12.69 5.92 2.56
N TYR A 224 14.00 6.10 2.50
CA TYR A 224 14.84 6.48 3.63
C TYR A 224 15.80 7.59 3.23
N GLY A 225 16.12 8.48 4.17
CA GLY A 225 17.33 9.28 4.10
C GLY A 225 18.54 8.36 4.21
N PHE A 226 19.66 8.73 3.58
CA PHE A 226 20.86 7.91 3.64
C PHE A 226 22.12 8.76 3.72
N GLY A 227 23.08 8.32 4.54
CA GLY A 227 24.39 8.94 4.64
C GLY A 227 25.48 7.93 5.02
N PHE A 228 26.71 8.18 4.59
CA PHE A 228 27.87 7.42 5.05
C PHE A 228 28.39 8.00 6.37
N VAL A 229 28.79 7.12 7.28
CA VAL A 229 29.31 7.46 8.62
C VAL A 229 30.72 6.90 8.76
N PRO A 230 31.76 7.67 8.38
CA PRO A 230 33.14 7.29 8.64
C PRO A 230 33.42 7.38 10.14
N VAL A 231 33.39 6.24 10.84
CA VAL A 231 33.42 6.15 12.31
C VAL A 231 34.70 6.72 12.91
N ASP A 232 35.78 6.71 12.14
CA ASP A 232 37.08 7.27 12.52
C ASP A 232 37.14 8.80 12.42
N SER A 233 36.29 9.39 11.58
CA SER A 233 36.29 10.82 11.30
C SER A 233 35.24 11.59 12.09
N VAL A 234 34.36 10.91 12.82
CA VAL A 234 33.33 11.53 13.65
C VAL A 234 33.60 11.29 15.13
N PRO A 235 33.43 12.31 16.00
CA PRO A 235 33.61 12.13 17.44
C PRO A 235 32.47 11.30 18.06
N VAL A 236 31.27 11.40 17.50
CA VAL A 236 30.09 10.62 17.88
C VAL A 236 29.27 10.34 16.62
N ILE A 237 28.54 9.24 16.59
CA ILE A 237 27.58 8.96 15.51
C ILE A 237 26.42 9.97 15.63
N PRO A 238 26.11 10.75 14.57
CA PRO A 238 25.04 11.73 14.62
C PRO A 238 23.68 11.12 14.98
N LYS A 239 22.93 11.79 15.85
CA LYS A 239 21.59 11.36 16.29
C LYS A 239 20.52 11.45 15.20
N ASP A 240 20.85 12.11 14.09
CA ASP A 240 19.95 12.25 12.95
C ASP A 240 19.72 10.90 12.24
N PHE A 241 20.65 9.94 12.38
CA PHE A 241 20.49 8.57 11.90
C PHE A 241 19.58 7.76 12.82
N ASP A 242 18.44 7.31 12.32
CA ASP A 242 17.49 6.46 13.04
C ASP A 242 17.95 4.98 13.11
N ALA A 243 18.83 4.57 12.20
CA ALA A 243 19.51 3.28 12.25
C ALA A 243 20.93 3.36 11.65
N ILE A 244 21.85 2.53 12.15
CA ILE A 244 23.19 2.35 11.59
C ILE A 244 23.35 0.95 11.00
N MET A 245 23.74 0.90 9.73
CA MET A 245 24.03 -0.32 9.00
C MET A 245 25.53 -0.62 9.06
N ILE A 246 25.89 -1.76 9.63
CA ILE A 246 27.27 -2.27 9.69
C ILE A 246 27.34 -3.52 8.80
N VAL A 247 27.86 -3.38 7.59
CA VAL A 247 27.82 -4.47 6.58
C VAL A 247 29.18 -5.14 6.45
N LYS A 248 29.27 -6.37 6.98
CA LYS A 248 30.43 -7.27 6.84
C LYS A 248 31.77 -6.55 7.09
N PRO A 249 31.99 -6.02 8.31
CA PRO A 249 33.28 -5.44 8.67
C PRO A 249 34.35 -6.54 8.58
N THR A 250 35.51 -6.21 8.00
CA THR A 250 36.64 -7.12 7.81
C THR A 250 37.78 -6.86 8.80
N LYS A 251 37.70 -5.78 9.57
CA LYS A 251 38.60 -5.42 10.66
C LYS A 251 37.84 -5.38 11.98
N ALA A 252 38.52 -5.71 13.08
CA ALA A 252 37.96 -5.55 14.41
C ALA A 252 37.70 -4.07 14.74
N PHE A 253 36.66 -3.79 15.53
CA PHE A 253 36.41 -2.46 16.06
C PHE A 253 37.41 -2.09 17.17
N SER A 254 37.93 -0.87 17.12
CA SER A 254 38.72 -0.30 18.22
C SER A 254 37.81 0.01 19.41
N ASP A 255 38.39 0.18 20.60
CA ASP A 255 37.60 0.49 21.80
C ASP A 255 36.91 1.87 21.69
N ASP A 256 37.54 2.85 21.03
CA ASP A 256 36.92 4.15 20.72
C ASP A 256 35.68 3.99 19.83
N GLN A 257 35.78 3.19 18.76
CA GLN A 257 34.65 2.94 17.86
C GLN A 257 33.51 2.20 18.58
N LYS A 258 33.83 1.23 19.45
CA LYS A 258 32.82 0.53 20.26
C LYS A 258 32.09 1.50 21.18
N ILE A 259 32.80 2.43 21.82
CA ILE A 259 32.18 3.46 22.67
C ILE A 259 31.22 4.34 21.85
N LYS A 260 31.60 4.76 20.64
CA LYS A 260 30.71 5.55 19.76
C LYS A 260 29.43 4.79 19.39
N ILE A 261 29.55 3.50 19.07
CA ILE A 261 28.40 2.64 18.73
C ILE A 261 27.53 2.42 19.97
N ASP A 262 28.14 2.13 21.12
CA ASP A 262 27.43 1.92 22.38
C ASP A 262 26.64 3.17 22.78
N GLN A 263 27.27 4.35 22.72
CA GLN A 263 26.59 5.62 22.96
C GLN A 263 25.42 5.85 22.00
N TYR A 264 25.57 5.50 20.73
CA TYR A 264 24.49 5.64 19.75
C TYR A 264 23.27 4.78 20.12
N VAL A 265 23.50 3.50 20.45
CA VAL A 265 22.45 2.57 20.87
C VAL A 265 21.80 3.00 22.19
N MET A 266 22.61 3.45 23.16
CA MET A 266 22.10 3.98 24.44
C MET A 266 21.18 5.20 24.28
N HIS A 267 21.36 5.98 23.21
CA HIS A 267 20.49 7.11 22.88
C HIS A 267 19.27 6.73 22.03
N GLY A 268 18.98 5.43 21.85
CA GLY A 268 17.81 4.94 21.14
C GLY A 268 18.01 4.70 19.64
N GLY A 269 19.24 4.84 19.15
CA GLY A 269 19.61 4.41 17.80
C GLY A 269 19.45 2.91 17.60
N LYS A 270 19.21 2.48 16.36
CA LYS A 270 19.00 1.07 15.98
C LYS A 270 20.13 0.48 15.17
#